data_AF-A0A9D1I3S8-F1
#
_entry.id   AF-A0A9D1I3S8-F1
#
_cell.length_a   1.000
_cell.length_b   1.000
_cell.length_c   1.000
_cell.angle_alpha   90.00
_cell.angle_beta   90.00
_cell.angle_gamma   90.00
#
_symmetry.space_group_name_H-M   'P 1'
#
loop_
_entity.id
_entity.type
_entity.pdbx_description
1 polymer ?
#
loop_
_entity_poly.entity_id
_entity_poly.type
_entity_poly.pdbx_seq_one_letter_code
_entity_poly.pdbx_strand_id
1 'polypeptide(L)'
;MKLSFGTKLSYGVGAVCDNALYMLAGTYLLLFLTTVAGVNPAVAGTISAAGSIWEAMCAPVVGFKSDNAVTRFGKRKPFLMAAAFPAAIVTSLLFTAVDASQPVKIFYYMIMVILYWTSFSTFFVPYLAWGSDLTDDYNERTVLRSYSYFFNQVGMCIGMVLPTIVVDYCMNMGKTVRQSWQMVGIMVGICGAAALLICSLTIRKDDVKDFKKPKRKKQAVIKVLPSILKGYWSILKLKPVRLIIGASLAYLIANITFSSDRVFFMTFNMGMNEKAISATLLMITIAGVATVPFVSKLGTRFNKKDLFKNVMAVCGVLLMAAKFAGVENYPVMIASCLLYA
;
A
#
# COMPACT_ATOMS: atom_id res chain seq x y z
N MET A 1 -0.22 -17.95 -20.66
CA MET A 1 -1.46 -17.60 -21.38
C MET A 1 -1.60 -16.08 -21.40
N LYS A 2 -1.92 -15.46 -22.55
CA LYS A 2 -2.17 -14.01 -22.59
C LYS A 2 -3.47 -13.67 -21.85
N LEU A 3 -3.42 -12.68 -20.97
CA LEU A 3 -4.62 -12.22 -20.24
C LEU A 3 -5.42 -11.24 -21.08
N SER A 4 -6.76 -11.30 -20.96
CA SER A 4 -7.62 -10.30 -21.60
C SER A 4 -7.36 -8.91 -21.01
N PHE A 5 -7.57 -7.88 -21.81
CA PHE A 5 -7.40 -6.49 -21.38
C PHE A 5 -8.26 -6.17 -20.14
N GLY A 6 -9.52 -6.63 -20.11
CA GLY A 6 -10.41 -6.45 -18.96
C GLY A 6 -9.88 -7.06 -17.67
N THR A 7 -9.23 -8.23 -17.72
CA THR A 7 -8.60 -8.83 -16.53
C THR A 7 -7.39 -8.02 -16.05
N LYS A 8 -6.56 -7.52 -16.98
CA LYS A 8 -5.41 -6.66 -16.64
C LYS A 8 -5.86 -5.35 -15.98
N LEU A 9 -6.89 -4.72 -16.54
CA LEU A 9 -7.49 -3.50 -16.01
C LEU A 9 -8.10 -3.74 -14.62
N SER A 10 -8.87 -4.82 -14.45
CA SER A 10 -9.52 -5.14 -13.17
C SER A 10 -8.54 -5.44 -12.06
N TYR A 11 -7.48 -6.21 -12.37
CA TYR A 11 -6.39 -6.46 -11.43
C TYR A 11 -5.66 -5.17 -11.05
N GLY A 12 -5.48 -4.28 -12.04
CA GLY A 12 -4.99 -2.92 -11.82
C GLY A 12 -5.86 -2.13 -10.84
N VAL A 13 -7.18 -2.07 -11.06
CA VAL A 13 -8.12 -1.36 -10.17
C VAL A 13 -7.99 -1.83 -8.72
N GLY A 14 -7.79 -3.13 -8.47
CA GLY A 14 -7.55 -3.63 -7.11
C GLY A 14 -6.33 -3.00 -6.41
N ALA A 15 -5.33 -2.58 -7.17
CA ALA A 15 -4.12 -1.90 -6.68
C ALA A 15 -4.41 -0.49 -6.14
N VAL A 16 -5.50 0.15 -6.57
CA VAL A 16 -5.92 1.46 -6.06
C VAL A 16 -6.18 1.37 -4.56
N CYS A 17 -6.88 0.31 -4.12
CA CYS A 17 -7.22 0.12 -2.71
C CYS A 17 -5.97 -0.07 -1.83
N ASP A 18 -5.00 -0.82 -2.33
CA ASP A 18 -3.70 -1.05 -1.67
C ASP A 18 -3.02 0.29 -1.37
N ASN A 19 -2.66 1.04 -2.40
CA ASN A 19 -1.92 2.28 -2.20
C ASN A 19 -2.74 3.37 -1.52
N ALA A 20 -4.04 3.49 -1.80
CA ALA A 20 -4.89 4.51 -1.18
C ALA A 20 -4.98 4.34 0.33
N LEU A 21 -5.21 3.12 0.81
CA LEU A 21 -5.25 2.83 2.24
C LEU A 21 -3.85 2.98 2.86
N TYR A 22 -2.84 2.34 2.26
CA TYR A 22 -1.48 2.37 2.81
C TYR A 22 -0.94 3.79 2.95
N MET A 23 -1.11 4.64 1.93
CA MET A 23 -0.64 6.03 1.96
C MET A 23 -1.46 6.92 2.89
N LEU A 24 -2.77 6.70 3.00
CA LEU A 24 -3.61 7.43 3.96
C LEU A 24 -3.14 7.17 5.39
N ALA A 25 -2.96 5.91 5.76
CA ALA A 25 -2.49 5.55 7.10
C ALA A 25 -1.03 5.99 7.32
N GLY A 26 -0.14 5.73 6.35
CA GLY A 26 1.28 6.06 6.47
C GLY A 26 1.55 7.56 6.59
N THR A 27 0.79 8.40 5.90
CA THR A 27 1.01 9.85 5.86
C THR A 27 0.24 10.58 6.96
N TYR A 28 -1.03 10.22 7.18
CA TYR A 28 -1.95 11.05 7.94
C TYR A 28 -2.37 10.48 9.29
N LEU A 29 -2.15 9.19 9.58
CA LEU A 29 -2.59 8.61 10.84
C LEU A 29 -1.97 9.30 12.06
N LEU A 30 -0.65 9.51 12.03
CA LEU A 30 0.06 10.17 13.13
C LEU A 30 -0.38 11.62 13.31
N LEU A 31 -0.52 12.35 12.20
CA LEU A 31 -1.02 13.73 12.20
C LEU A 31 -2.43 13.78 12.79
N PHE A 32 -3.34 12.95 12.29
CA PHE A 32 -4.72 12.89 12.78
C PHE A 32 -4.81 12.57 14.27
N LEU A 33 -4.05 11.57 14.75
CA LEU A 33 -4.04 11.19 16.16
C LEU A 33 -3.56 12.34 17.06
N THR A 34 -2.57 13.11 16.61
CA THR A 34 -1.97 14.17 17.42
C THR A 34 -2.75 15.48 17.35
N THR A 35 -3.08 15.96 16.15
CA THR A 35 -3.68 17.29 15.95
C THR A 35 -5.19 17.30 16.01
N VAL A 36 -5.86 16.20 15.64
CA VAL A 36 -7.34 16.14 15.54
C VAL A 36 -7.95 15.37 16.72
N ALA A 37 -7.40 14.20 17.04
CA ALA A 37 -7.88 13.37 18.14
C ALA A 37 -7.32 13.81 19.51
N GLY A 38 -6.22 14.55 19.54
CA GLY A 38 -5.58 15.06 20.76
C GLY A 38 -4.84 13.99 21.57
N VAL A 39 -4.35 12.94 20.92
CA VAL A 39 -3.50 11.91 21.54
C VAL A 39 -2.07 12.45 21.65
N ASN A 40 -1.40 12.17 22.76
CA ASN A 40 0.01 12.57 22.94
C ASN A 40 0.87 11.98 21.79
N PRO A 41 1.76 12.78 21.15
CA PRO A 41 2.61 12.33 20.06
C PRO A 41 3.41 11.04 20.32
N ALA A 42 3.94 10.85 21.53
CA ALA A 42 4.67 9.63 21.88
C ALA A 42 3.76 8.39 21.83
N VAL A 43 2.53 8.52 22.32
CA VAL A 43 1.54 7.44 22.32
C VAL A 43 1.00 7.20 20.90
N ALA A 44 0.74 8.26 20.14
CA ALA A 44 0.30 8.17 18.75
C ALA A 44 1.33 7.46 17.85
N GLY A 45 2.61 7.76 18.04
CA GLY A 45 3.72 7.06 17.38
C GLY A 45 3.76 5.58 17.76
N THR A 46 3.56 5.26 19.05
CA THR A 46 3.49 3.88 19.54
C THR A 46 2.31 3.11 18.93
N ILE A 47 1.13 3.71 18.85
CA ILE A 47 -0.07 3.12 18.21
C ILE A 47 0.21 2.82 16.74
N SER A 48 0.82 3.78 16.03
CA SER A 48 1.14 3.64 14.60
C SER A 48 2.16 2.51 14.38
N ALA A 49 3.22 2.45 15.18
CA ALA A 49 4.25 1.41 15.12
C ALA A 49 3.68 0.02 15.46
N ALA A 50 2.84 -0.08 16.49
CA ALA A 50 2.16 -1.31 16.85
C ALA A 50 1.27 -1.83 15.70
N GLY A 51 0.63 -0.93 14.95
CA GLY A 51 -0.10 -1.26 13.73
C GLY A 51 0.78 -1.91 12.66
N SER A 52 1.94 -1.32 12.36
CA SER A 52 2.89 -1.88 11.38
C SER A 52 3.44 -3.25 11.79
N ILE A 53 3.74 -3.44 13.08
CA ILE A 53 4.17 -4.75 13.61
C ILE A 53 3.04 -5.77 13.46
N TRP A 54 1.80 -5.37 13.77
CA TRP A 54 0.64 -6.23 13.64
C TRP A 54 0.38 -6.65 12.18
N GLU A 55 0.52 -5.74 11.22
CA GLU A 55 0.42 -6.04 9.79
C GLU A 55 1.42 -7.13 9.38
N ALA A 56 2.69 -6.96 9.78
CA ALA A 56 3.76 -7.91 9.49
C ALA A 56 3.48 -9.30 10.09
N MET A 57 2.84 -9.36 11.27
CA MET A 57 2.40 -10.63 11.88
C MET A 57 1.18 -11.24 11.18
N CYS A 58 0.26 -10.41 10.68
CA CYS A 58 -0.93 -10.87 9.97
C CYS A 58 -0.60 -11.48 8.61
N ALA A 59 0.41 -10.95 7.92
CA ALA A 59 0.70 -11.33 6.54
C ALA A 59 0.97 -12.85 6.35
N PRO A 60 1.81 -13.52 7.16
CA PRO A 60 2.00 -14.97 7.06
C PRO A 60 0.72 -15.78 7.35
N VAL A 61 -0.08 -15.32 8.31
CA VAL A 61 -1.32 -16.00 8.73
C VAL A 61 -2.37 -15.94 7.62
N VAL A 62 -2.57 -14.76 7.04
CA VAL A 62 -3.48 -14.56 5.90
C VAL A 62 -2.97 -15.32 4.68
N GLY A 63 -1.66 -15.26 4.39
CA GLY A 63 -1.04 -16.00 3.28
C GLY A 63 -1.35 -17.49 3.36
N PHE A 64 -1.09 -18.11 4.51
CA PHE A 64 -1.40 -19.52 4.73
C PHE A 64 -2.89 -19.84 4.60
N LYS A 65 -3.78 -19.01 5.17
CA LYS A 65 -5.24 -19.19 5.05
C LYS A 65 -5.69 -19.10 3.60
N SER A 66 -5.15 -18.14 2.86
CA SER A 66 -5.46 -17.88 1.46
C SER A 66 -4.98 -19.01 0.55
N ASP A 67 -3.77 -19.52 0.76
CA ASP A 67 -3.22 -20.64 -0.02
C ASP A 67 -4.02 -21.93 0.16
N ASN A 68 -4.55 -22.13 1.38
CA ASN A 68 -5.32 -23.32 1.74
C ASN A 68 -6.83 -23.18 1.58
N ALA A 69 -7.30 -22.00 1.13
CA ALA A 69 -8.71 -21.76 0.95
C ALA A 69 -9.24 -22.55 -0.25
N VAL A 70 -10.38 -23.22 -0.04
CA VAL A 70 -11.08 -23.93 -1.11
C VAL A 70 -12.53 -23.50 -1.05
N THR A 71 -12.92 -22.59 -1.94
CA THR A 71 -14.27 -22.03 -2.00
C THR A 71 -14.83 -22.11 -3.41
N ARG A 72 -16.17 -22.01 -3.53
CA ARG A 72 -16.88 -21.98 -4.81
C ARG A 72 -16.49 -20.79 -5.71
N PHE A 73 -15.92 -19.74 -5.12
CA PHE A 73 -15.52 -18.52 -5.83
C PHE A 73 -14.00 -18.47 -6.09
N GLY A 74 -13.29 -19.60 -5.94
CA GLY A 74 -11.84 -19.68 -6.06
C GLY A 74 -11.11 -19.48 -4.73
N LYS A 75 -9.78 -19.38 -4.78
CA LYS A 75 -8.93 -19.29 -3.57
C LYS A 75 -8.84 -17.87 -3.02
N ARG A 76 -8.62 -16.88 -3.90
CA ARG A 76 -8.24 -15.50 -3.52
C ARG A 76 -9.43 -14.54 -3.44
N LYS A 77 -10.35 -14.61 -4.40
CA LYS A 77 -11.53 -13.73 -4.53
C LYS A 77 -12.37 -13.58 -3.25
N PRO A 78 -12.68 -14.64 -2.47
CA PRO A 78 -13.45 -14.48 -1.24
C PRO A 78 -12.81 -13.56 -0.21
N PHE A 79 -11.48 -13.52 -0.12
CA PHE A 79 -10.77 -12.68 0.84
C PHE A 79 -10.88 -11.20 0.47
N LEU A 80 -10.75 -10.86 -0.82
CA LEU A 80 -10.90 -9.49 -1.30
C LEU A 80 -12.34 -8.99 -1.05
N MET A 81 -13.34 -9.82 -1.34
CA MET A 81 -14.74 -9.48 -1.08
C MET A 81 -15.05 -9.35 0.41
N ALA A 82 -14.52 -10.26 1.24
CA ALA A 82 -14.71 -10.25 2.69
C ALA A 82 -14.04 -9.05 3.35
N ALA A 83 -12.92 -8.57 2.80
CA ALA A 83 -12.18 -7.43 3.33
C ALA A 83 -12.72 -6.08 2.84
N ALA A 84 -13.45 -6.01 1.71
CA ALA A 84 -13.94 -4.76 1.15
C ALA A 84 -14.81 -3.95 2.14
N PHE A 85 -15.84 -4.57 2.72
CA PHE A 85 -16.72 -3.87 3.67
C PHE A 85 -16.03 -3.52 5.01
N PRO A 86 -15.31 -4.45 5.67
CA PRO A 86 -14.53 -4.11 6.87
C PRO A 86 -13.51 -3.00 6.62
N ALA A 87 -12.82 -3.01 5.47
CA ALA A 87 -11.86 -1.96 5.14
C ALA A 87 -12.54 -0.58 5.07
N ALA A 88 -13.70 -0.45 4.40
CA ALA A 88 -14.43 0.82 4.36
C ALA A 88 -14.88 1.29 5.75
N ILE A 89 -15.49 0.39 6.53
CA ILE A 89 -16.05 0.72 7.85
C ILE A 89 -14.92 1.10 8.81
N VAL A 90 -13.87 0.28 8.89
CA VAL A 90 -12.76 0.51 9.82
C VAL A 90 -11.97 1.74 9.42
N THR A 91 -11.77 2.02 8.13
CA THR A 91 -11.12 3.27 7.68
C THR A 91 -11.92 4.50 8.10
N SER A 92 -13.25 4.47 7.92
CA SER A 92 -14.15 5.54 8.37
C SER A 92 -14.08 5.76 9.89
N LEU A 93 -14.15 4.67 10.66
CA LEU A 93 -14.08 4.74 12.13
C LEU A 93 -12.69 5.20 12.62
N LEU A 94 -11.61 4.73 12.00
CA LEU A 94 -10.25 5.11 12.37
C LEU A 94 -10.01 6.63 12.27
N PHE A 95 -10.57 7.27 11.24
CA PHE A 95 -10.49 8.73 11.04
C PHE A 95 -11.66 9.50 11.68
N THR A 96 -12.38 8.88 12.61
CA THR A 96 -13.38 9.55 13.44
C THR A 96 -12.74 10.03 14.75
N ALA A 97 -12.89 11.32 15.05
CA ALA A 97 -12.41 11.89 16.31
C ALA A 97 -13.42 11.58 17.43
N VAL A 98 -13.06 10.69 18.35
CA VAL A 98 -13.92 10.32 19.49
C VAL A 98 -13.68 11.28 20.64
N ASP A 99 -14.76 11.89 21.16
CA ASP A 99 -14.67 12.71 22.36
C ASP A 99 -14.81 11.84 23.62
N ALA A 100 -13.68 11.46 24.21
CA ALA A 100 -13.59 10.59 25.37
C ALA A 100 -12.33 10.91 26.20
N SER A 101 -12.23 10.33 27.39
CA SER A 101 -11.02 10.44 28.21
C SER A 101 -9.80 9.85 27.50
N GLN A 102 -8.61 10.32 27.87
CA GLN A 102 -7.37 9.92 27.18
C GLN A 102 -7.13 8.40 27.15
N PRO A 103 -7.35 7.63 28.24
CA PRO A 103 -7.21 6.18 28.21
C PRO A 103 -8.17 5.50 27.22
N VAL A 104 -9.41 6.01 27.13
CA VAL A 104 -10.43 5.47 26.22
C VAL A 104 -10.07 5.75 24.78
N LYS A 105 -9.58 6.96 24.46
CA LYS A 105 -9.06 7.29 23.12
C LYS A 105 -7.93 6.36 22.71
N ILE A 106 -6.94 6.16 23.58
CA ILE A 106 -5.79 5.28 23.31
C ILE A 106 -6.27 3.86 23.01
N PHE A 107 -7.15 3.31 23.84
CA PHE A 107 -7.69 1.97 23.65
C PHE A 107 -8.49 1.85 22.34
N TYR A 108 -9.35 2.83 22.05
CA TYR A 108 -10.12 2.89 20.81
C TYR A 108 -9.21 2.89 19.58
N TYR A 109 -8.24 3.81 19.51
CA TYR A 109 -7.35 3.92 18.35
C TYR A 109 -6.43 2.71 18.21
N MET A 110 -6.01 2.09 19.32
CA MET A 110 -5.25 0.85 19.26
C MET A 110 -6.05 -0.28 18.60
N ILE A 111 -7.32 -0.45 18.99
CA ILE A 111 -8.21 -1.45 18.37
C ILE A 111 -8.46 -1.12 16.89
N MET A 112 -8.76 0.13 16.57
CA MET A 112 -9.06 0.53 15.19
C MET A 112 -7.86 0.33 14.27
N VAL A 113 -6.65 0.64 14.74
CA VAL A 113 -5.41 0.38 13.97
C VAL A 113 -5.17 -1.11 13.75
N ILE A 114 -5.40 -1.95 14.76
CA ILE A 114 -5.32 -3.41 14.62
C ILE A 114 -6.33 -3.93 13.60
N LEU A 115 -7.59 -3.50 13.70
CA LEU A 115 -8.64 -3.89 12.75
C LEU A 115 -8.34 -3.39 11.33
N TYR A 116 -7.78 -2.20 11.21
CA TYR A 116 -7.42 -1.58 9.94
C TYR A 116 -6.37 -2.41 9.22
N TRP A 117 -5.24 -2.67 9.89
CA TRP A 117 -4.15 -3.47 9.32
C TRP A 117 -4.53 -4.93 9.11
N THR A 118 -5.41 -5.49 9.95
CA THR A 118 -5.98 -6.82 9.73
C THR A 118 -6.81 -6.85 8.45
N SER A 119 -7.69 -5.87 8.25
CA SER A 119 -8.51 -5.75 7.03
C SER A 119 -7.63 -5.54 5.80
N PHE A 120 -6.61 -4.69 5.92
CA PHE A 120 -5.61 -4.44 4.89
C PHE A 120 -4.89 -5.72 4.47
N SER A 121 -4.27 -6.41 5.42
CA SER A 121 -3.52 -7.65 5.17
C SER A 121 -4.43 -8.74 4.58
N THR A 122 -5.70 -8.80 5.01
CA THR A 122 -6.70 -9.76 4.53
C THR A 122 -6.96 -9.65 3.03
N PHE A 123 -6.96 -8.45 2.43
CA PHE A 123 -7.07 -8.32 0.98
C PHE A 123 -5.71 -8.28 0.27
N PHE A 124 -4.73 -7.61 0.86
CA PHE A 124 -3.45 -7.29 0.21
C PHE A 124 -2.65 -8.56 -0.08
N VAL A 125 -2.52 -9.46 0.90
CA VAL A 125 -1.72 -10.68 0.72
C VAL A 125 -2.33 -11.60 -0.35
N PRO A 126 -3.64 -11.91 -0.33
CA PRO A 126 -4.26 -12.68 -1.42
C PRO A 126 -4.23 -11.95 -2.76
N TYR A 127 -4.36 -10.62 -2.80
CA TYR A 127 -4.28 -9.82 -4.02
C TYR A 127 -2.91 -9.92 -4.70
N LEU A 128 -1.82 -9.83 -3.92
CA LEU A 128 -0.46 -10.02 -4.42
C LEU A 128 -0.27 -11.43 -4.99
N ALA A 129 -0.69 -12.46 -4.25
CA ALA A 129 -0.59 -13.85 -4.70
C ALA A 129 -1.43 -14.11 -5.96
N TRP A 130 -2.59 -13.47 -6.08
CA TRP A 130 -3.46 -13.64 -7.25
C TRP A 130 -2.79 -13.18 -8.55
N GLY A 131 -1.88 -12.19 -8.49
CA GLY A 131 -1.13 -11.72 -9.65
C GLY A 131 -0.24 -12.80 -10.28
N SER A 132 0.38 -13.66 -9.48
CA SER A 132 1.16 -14.79 -9.99
C SER A 132 0.29 -15.95 -10.46
N ASP A 133 -0.89 -16.14 -9.85
CA ASP A 133 -1.81 -17.24 -10.16
C ASP A 133 -2.59 -17.01 -11.48
N LEU A 134 -2.75 -15.76 -11.94
CA LEU A 134 -3.55 -15.42 -13.12
C LEU A 134 -2.94 -15.86 -14.47
N THR A 135 -1.61 -15.95 -14.56
CA THR A 135 -0.90 -16.36 -15.77
C THR A 135 0.46 -16.98 -15.44
N ASP A 136 0.83 -18.04 -16.16
CA ASP A 136 2.14 -18.69 -16.08
C ASP A 136 3.22 -18.01 -16.93
N ASP A 137 2.81 -17.08 -17.82
CA ASP A 137 3.74 -16.39 -18.70
C ASP A 137 4.44 -15.24 -17.96
N TYR A 138 5.77 -15.32 -17.91
CA TYR A 138 6.62 -14.38 -17.21
C TYR A 138 6.51 -12.93 -17.73
N ASN A 139 6.35 -12.75 -19.04
CA ASN A 139 6.23 -11.44 -19.66
C ASN A 139 4.85 -10.84 -19.36
N GLU A 140 3.79 -11.65 -19.45
CA GLU A 140 2.44 -11.23 -19.10
C GLU A 140 2.30 -10.86 -17.61
N ARG A 141 2.98 -11.57 -16.70
CA ARG A 141 3.06 -11.16 -15.27
C ARG A 141 3.67 -9.77 -15.10
N THR A 142 4.69 -9.43 -15.89
CA THR A 142 5.34 -8.11 -15.87
C THR A 142 4.39 -7.01 -16.33
N VAL A 143 3.67 -7.27 -17.43
CA VAL A 143 2.64 -6.36 -17.94
C VAL A 143 1.54 -6.18 -16.91
N LEU A 144 1.03 -7.26 -16.32
CA LEU A 144 0.01 -7.21 -15.27
C LEU A 144 0.45 -6.36 -14.07
N ARG A 145 1.70 -6.51 -13.63
CA ARG A 145 2.25 -5.70 -12.53
C ARG A 145 2.44 -4.23 -12.92
N SER A 146 2.71 -3.94 -14.19
CA SER A 146 2.78 -2.57 -14.70
C SER A 146 1.41 -1.87 -14.66
N TYR A 147 0.34 -2.57 -15.06
CA TYR A 147 -1.03 -2.06 -14.87
C TYR A 147 -1.31 -1.81 -13.38
N SER A 148 -0.94 -2.75 -12.52
CA SER A 148 -1.11 -2.58 -11.07
C SER A 148 -0.37 -1.37 -10.54
N TYR A 149 0.85 -1.13 -11.01
CA TYR A 149 1.64 0.02 -10.58
C TYR A 149 1.01 1.35 -11.06
N PHE A 150 0.53 1.42 -12.31
CA PHE A 150 -0.23 2.60 -12.79
C PHE A 150 -1.41 2.93 -11.86
N PHE A 151 -2.21 1.92 -11.49
CA PHE A 151 -3.34 2.11 -10.58
C PHE A 151 -2.92 2.33 -9.13
N ASN A 152 -1.76 1.84 -8.69
CA ASN A 152 -1.18 2.22 -7.39
C ASN A 152 -0.97 3.73 -7.33
N GLN A 153 -0.49 4.37 -8.40
CA GLN A 153 -0.30 5.81 -8.42
C GLN A 153 -1.62 6.59 -8.34
N VAL A 154 -2.69 6.08 -8.95
CA VAL A 154 -4.05 6.61 -8.73
C VAL A 154 -4.46 6.45 -7.27
N GLY A 155 -4.17 5.29 -6.66
CA GLY A 155 -4.36 5.06 -5.23
C GLY A 155 -3.58 6.04 -4.36
N MET A 156 -2.31 6.32 -4.70
CA MET A 156 -1.46 7.28 -4.00
C MET A 156 -2.07 8.69 -4.07
N CYS A 157 -2.61 9.12 -5.22
CA CYS A 157 -3.37 10.37 -5.28
C CYS A 157 -4.56 10.39 -4.31
N ILE A 158 -5.32 9.30 -4.23
CA ILE A 158 -6.51 9.20 -3.36
C ILE A 158 -6.14 9.17 -1.87
N GLY A 159 -5.06 8.47 -1.52
CA GLY A 159 -4.62 8.30 -0.13
C GLY A 159 -3.71 9.41 0.39
N MET A 160 -2.97 10.08 -0.50
CA MET A 160 -1.96 11.08 -0.14
C MET A 160 -2.38 12.50 -0.53
N VAL A 161 -2.93 12.73 -1.71
CA VAL A 161 -3.20 14.10 -2.20
C VAL A 161 -4.62 14.56 -1.87
N LEU A 162 -5.63 13.77 -2.24
CA LEU A 162 -7.04 14.14 -2.03
C LEU A 162 -7.43 14.46 -0.57
N PRO A 163 -6.87 13.81 0.48
CA PRO A 163 -7.24 14.12 1.86
C PRO A 163 -7.10 15.60 2.23
N THR A 164 -6.01 16.26 1.83
CA THR A 164 -5.78 17.68 2.12
C THR A 164 -6.80 18.56 1.42
N ILE A 165 -7.06 18.31 0.13
CA ILE A 165 -8.04 19.04 -0.69
C ILE A 165 -9.45 18.90 -0.11
N VAL A 166 -9.82 17.68 0.30
CA VAL A 166 -11.14 17.41 0.88
C VAL A 166 -11.28 18.08 2.23
N VAL A 167 -10.23 18.11 3.05
CA VAL A 167 -10.23 18.81 4.33
C VAL A 167 -10.42 20.31 4.14
N ASP A 168 -9.64 20.94 3.26
CA ASP A 168 -9.75 22.36 2.95
C ASP A 168 -11.13 22.73 2.41
N TYR A 169 -11.64 21.92 1.47
CA TYR A 169 -12.97 22.11 0.91
C TYR A 169 -14.07 22.01 1.99
N CYS A 170 -14.00 21.01 2.86
CA CYS A 170 -14.97 20.83 3.95
C CYS A 170 -14.90 21.98 4.95
N MET A 171 -13.71 22.46 5.29
CA MET A 171 -13.52 23.62 6.16
C MET A 171 -14.08 24.91 5.55
N ASN A 172 -13.88 25.13 4.25
CA ASN A 172 -14.46 26.26 3.52
C ASN A 172 -16.00 26.23 3.50
N MET A 173 -16.60 25.04 3.58
CA MET A 173 -18.05 24.86 3.76
C MET A 173 -18.51 25.03 5.22
N GLY A 174 -17.63 25.45 6.14
CA GLY A 174 -17.94 25.65 7.55
C GLY A 174 -17.96 24.38 8.41
N LYS A 175 -17.46 23.24 7.90
CA LYS A 175 -17.33 22.02 8.72
C LYS A 175 -16.13 22.11 9.65
N THR A 176 -16.23 21.44 10.79
CA THR A 176 -15.09 21.31 11.71
C THR A 176 -13.98 20.43 11.11
N VAL A 177 -12.74 20.62 11.56
CA VAL A 177 -11.59 19.78 11.17
C VAL A 177 -11.89 18.29 11.44
N ARG A 178 -12.52 17.98 12.58
CA ARG A 178 -12.92 16.61 12.96
C ARG A 178 -13.84 15.95 11.93
N GLN A 179 -14.89 16.66 11.52
CA GLN A 179 -15.84 16.16 10.52
C GLN A 179 -15.21 16.01 9.14
N SER A 180 -14.27 16.91 8.81
CA SER A 180 -13.56 16.89 7.53
C SER A 180 -12.68 15.63 7.39
N TRP A 181 -11.94 15.26 8.44
CA TRP A 181 -11.17 14.01 8.46
C TRP A 181 -12.04 12.75 8.45
N GLN A 182 -13.18 12.78 9.12
CA GLN A 182 -14.14 11.66 9.04
C GLN A 182 -14.64 11.47 7.60
N MET A 183 -14.90 12.56 6.88
CA MET A 183 -15.33 12.51 5.48
C MET A 183 -14.23 11.97 4.55
N VAL A 184 -12.96 12.30 4.83
CA VAL A 184 -11.80 11.67 4.16
C VAL A 184 -11.79 10.17 4.40
N GLY A 185 -11.93 9.71 5.65
CA GLY A 185 -11.96 8.30 5.99
C GLY A 185 -13.07 7.54 5.26
N ILE A 186 -14.26 8.14 5.18
CA ILE A 186 -15.40 7.59 4.42
C ILE A 186 -15.07 7.53 2.93
N MET A 187 -14.58 8.62 2.34
CA MET A 187 -14.26 8.69 0.92
C MET A 187 -13.23 7.63 0.53
N VAL A 188 -12.08 7.60 1.20
CA VAL A 188 -11.00 6.65 0.89
C VAL A 188 -11.45 5.21 1.16
N GLY A 189 -12.19 4.98 2.25
CA GLY A 189 -12.78 3.68 2.57
C GLY A 189 -13.72 3.17 1.48
N ILE A 190 -14.64 4.02 0.99
CA ILE A 190 -15.58 3.67 -0.09
C ILE A 190 -14.84 3.46 -1.41
N CYS A 191 -13.90 4.34 -1.77
CA CYS A 191 -13.09 4.19 -2.99
C CYS A 191 -12.30 2.88 -2.97
N GLY A 192 -11.67 2.55 -1.84
CA GLY A 192 -10.94 1.30 -1.66
C GLY A 192 -11.84 0.07 -1.75
N ALA A 193 -12.98 0.08 -1.05
CA ALA A 193 -13.95 -1.02 -1.11
C ALA A 193 -14.53 -1.20 -2.52
N ALA A 194 -14.89 -0.12 -3.21
CA ALA A 194 -15.35 -0.17 -4.58
C ALA A 194 -14.29 -0.77 -5.51
N ALA A 195 -13.03 -0.36 -5.36
CA ALA A 195 -11.91 -0.91 -6.13
C ALA A 195 -11.71 -2.42 -5.90
N LEU A 196 -11.82 -2.89 -4.65
CA LEU A 196 -11.75 -4.31 -4.31
C LEU A 196 -12.94 -5.11 -4.88
N LEU A 197 -14.15 -4.55 -4.80
CA LEU A 197 -15.35 -5.18 -5.34
C LEU A 197 -15.28 -5.26 -6.87
N ILE A 198 -14.85 -4.19 -7.56
CA ILE A 198 -14.65 -4.18 -9.02
C ILE A 198 -13.61 -5.22 -9.42
N CYS A 199 -12.46 -5.27 -8.73
CA CYS A 199 -11.41 -6.26 -8.99
C CYS A 199 -11.93 -7.69 -8.82
N SER A 200 -12.57 -7.98 -7.68
CA SER A 200 -13.04 -9.32 -7.33
C SER A 200 -14.22 -9.79 -8.19
N LEU A 201 -15.17 -8.92 -8.54
CA LEU A 201 -16.35 -9.29 -9.34
C LEU A 201 -16.02 -9.44 -10.83
N THR A 202 -15.13 -8.60 -11.38
CA THR A 202 -14.82 -8.61 -12.82
C THR A 202 -13.88 -9.76 -13.21
N ILE A 203 -13.00 -10.19 -12.30
CA ILE A 203 -12.15 -11.36 -12.56
C ILE A 203 -13.00 -12.63 -12.39
N ARG A 204 -13.49 -13.12 -13.53
CA ARG A 204 -14.30 -14.34 -13.69
C ARG A 204 -13.48 -15.62 -13.89
N LYS A 205 -12.15 -15.57 -13.84
CA LYS A 205 -11.35 -16.81 -13.87
C LYS A 205 -11.62 -17.58 -12.59
N ASP A 206 -12.63 -18.44 -12.66
CA ASP A 206 -12.97 -19.42 -11.64
C ASP A 206 -11.84 -20.44 -11.61
N ASP A 207 -11.06 -20.47 -10.53
CA ASP A 207 -9.97 -21.43 -10.32
C ASP A 207 -10.44 -22.90 -10.29
N VAL A 208 -11.71 -23.21 -10.58
CA VAL A 208 -12.24 -24.55 -10.39
C VAL A 208 -13.32 -24.91 -11.40
N LYS A 209 -12.91 -25.45 -12.55
CA LYS A 209 -13.82 -26.19 -13.46
C LYS A 209 -14.34 -27.50 -12.84
N ASP A 210 -13.77 -27.95 -11.70
CA ASP A 210 -14.18 -29.17 -10.98
C ASP A 210 -14.16 -28.98 -9.45
N PHE A 211 -15.06 -28.16 -8.91
CA PHE A 211 -15.13 -27.94 -7.46
C PHE A 211 -15.64 -29.17 -6.73
N LYS A 212 -14.72 -30.03 -6.26
CA LYS A 212 -14.99 -31.01 -5.20
C LYS A 212 -14.58 -30.41 -3.86
N LYS A 213 -15.56 -30.21 -2.96
CA LYS A 213 -15.33 -29.79 -1.55
C LYS A 213 -14.35 -30.79 -0.90
N PRO A 214 -13.09 -30.43 -0.62
CA PRO A 214 -12.18 -31.38 0.01
C PRO A 214 -12.63 -31.60 1.46
N LYS A 215 -12.68 -32.88 1.89
CA LYS A 215 -12.86 -33.24 3.30
C LYS A 215 -11.59 -32.90 4.09
N ARG A 216 -11.33 -31.61 4.35
CA ARG A 216 -10.23 -31.18 5.22
C ARG A 216 -10.73 -31.02 6.65
N LYS A 217 -10.01 -31.62 7.61
CA LYS A 217 -10.20 -31.35 9.04
C LYS A 217 -9.92 -29.86 9.26
N LYS A 218 -10.86 -29.12 9.85
CA LYS A 218 -10.64 -27.74 10.34
C LYS A 218 -9.57 -27.79 11.43
N GLN A 219 -8.30 -27.73 11.06
CA GLN A 219 -7.22 -27.60 12.02
C GLN A 219 -7.20 -26.14 12.51
N ALA A 220 -7.17 -25.96 13.83
CA ALA A 220 -7.05 -24.64 14.42
C ALA A 220 -5.73 -24.00 13.96
N VAL A 221 -5.80 -22.73 13.51
CA VAL A 221 -4.65 -21.97 13.00
C VAL A 221 -3.48 -21.97 14.00
N ILE A 222 -3.79 -21.93 15.29
CA ILE A 222 -2.82 -21.97 16.40
C ILE A 222 -1.99 -23.26 16.39
N LYS A 223 -2.57 -24.41 16.02
CA LYS A 223 -1.85 -25.70 15.94
C LYS A 223 -0.95 -25.79 14.71
N VAL A 224 -1.18 -24.97 13.70
CA VAL A 224 -0.42 -24.98 12.44
C VAL A 224 0.63 -23.86 12.39
N LEU A 225 0.50 -22.82 13.22
CA LEU A 225 1.45 -21.71 13.36
C LEU A 225 2.92 -22.16 13.45
N PRO A 226 3.29 -23.15 14.28
CA PRO A 226 4.68 -23.62 14.36
C PRO A 226 5.18 -24.24 13.05
N SER A 227 4.31 -24.95 12.33
CA SER A 227 4.61 -25.53 11.02
C SER A 227 4.79 -24.45 9.94
N ILE A 228 3.95 -23.41 9.98
CA ILE A 228 4.06 -22.24 9.10
C ILE A 228 5.41 -21.55 9.33
N LEU A 229 5.73 -21.22 10.58
CA LEU A 229 7.00 -20.58 10.94
C LEU A 229 8.20 -21.43 10.52
N LYS A 230 8.14 -22.75 10.68
CA LYS A 230 9.19 -23.67 10.22
C LYS A 230 9.37 -23.66 8.70
N GLY A 231 8.28 -23.56 7.95
CA GLY A 231 8.29 -23.42 6.48
C GLY A 231 8.89 -22.09 6.02
N TYR A 232 8.52 -20.97 6.65
CA TYR A 232 9.15 -19.67 6.35
C TYR A 232 10.64 -19.69 6.71
N TRP A 233 11.01 -20.30 7.84
CA TRP A 233 12.40 -20.41 8.27
C TRP A 233 13.25 -21.25 7.32
N SER A 234 12.70 -22.33 6.72
CA SER A 234 13.43 -23.12 5.74
C SER A 234 13.65 -22.34 4.44
N ILE A 235 12.67 -21.56 3.99
CA ILE A 235 12.78 -20.68 2.83
C ILE A 235 13.84 -19.58 3.08
N LEU A 236 13.88 -19.02 4.30
CA LEU A 236 14.90 -18.03 4.71
C LEU A 236 16.33 -18.57 4.69
N LYS A 237 16.55 -19.89 4.72
CA LYS A 237 17.91 -20.46 4.62
C LYS A 237 18.48 -20.37 3.20
N LEU A 238 17.62 -20.29 2.19
CA LEU A 238 18.03 -20.24 0.79
C LEU A 238 18.83 -18.95 0.49
N LYS A 239 20.03 -19.11 -0.08
CA LYS A 239 20.89 -17.96 -0.44
C LYS A 239 20.20 -16.92 -1.33
N PRO A 240 19.47 -17.31 -2.41
CA PRO A 240 18.80 -16.35 -3.27
C PRO A 240 17.73 -15.53 -2.54
N VAL A 241 16.97 -16.17 -1.63
CA VAL A 241 15.92 -15.50 -0.85
C VAL A 241 16.52 -14.48 0.10
N ARG A 242 17.60 -14.82 0.81
CA ARG A 242 18.28 -13.88 1.71
C ARG A 242 18.80 -12.63 0.99
N LEU A 243 19.38 -12.81 -0.19
CA LEU A 243 19.86 -11.69 -1.01
C LEU A 243 18.71 -10.79 -1.46
N ILE A 244 17.59 -11.36 -1.90
CA ILE A 244 16.41 -10.58 -2.30
C ILE A 244 15.81 -9.84 -1.11
N ILE A 245 15.66 -10.50 0.05
CA ILE A 245 15.14 -9.85 1.27
C ILE A 245 16.05 -8.71 1.71
N GLY A 246 17.38 -8.93 1.74
CA GLY A 246 18.34 -7.90 2.09
C GLY A 246 18.29 -6.69 1.14
N ALA A 247 18.23 -6.93 -0.17
CA ALA A 247 18.09 -5.87 -1.16
C ALA A 247 16.77 -5.11 -1.02
N SER A 248 15.65 -5.82 -0.82
CA SER A 248 14.33 -5.20 -0.60
C SER A 248 14.28 -4.38 0.68
N LEU A 249 14.87 -4.85 1.78
CA LEU A 249 14.94 -4.09 3.04
C LEU A 249 15.78 -2.82 2.89
N ALA A 250 16.95 -2.92 2.26
CA ALA A 250 17.79 -1.76 2.00
C ALA A 250 17.07 -0.71 1.13
N TYR A 251 16.36 -1.16 0.09
CA TYR A 251 15.54 -0.30 -0.75
C TYR A 251 14.39 0.34 0.04
N LEU A 252 13.65 -0.42 0.86
CA LEU A 252 12.54 0.09 1.64
C LEU A 252 12.99 1.12 2.67
N ILE A 253 14.11 0.89 3.36
CA ILE A 253 14.70 1.85 4.30
C ILE A 253 15.06 3.14 3.56
N ALA A 254 15.80 3.04 2.44
CA ALA A 254 16.16 4.20 1.63
C ALA A 254 14.92 4.98 1.15
N ASN A 255 13.88 4.27 0.69
CA ASN A 255 12.64 4.85 0.21
C ASN A 255 11.85 5.56 1.30
N ILE A 256 11.75 4.96 2.49
CA ILE A 256 11.05 5.58 3.63
C ILE A 256 11.80 6.80 4.12
N THR A 257 13.13 6.69 4.31
CA THR A 257 13.96 7.83 4.74
C THR A 257 13.87 8.98 3.74
N PHE A 258 13.97 8.70 2.44
CA PHE A 258 13.83 9.72 1.40
C PHE A 258 12.42 10.33 1.37
N SER A 259 11.38 9.51 1.49
CA SER A 259 9.99 9.98 1.47
C SER A 259 9.65 10.85 2.68
N SER A 260 10.14 10.48 3.88
CA SER A 260 9.94 11.25 5.10
C SER A 260 10.74 12.56 5.09
N ASP A 261 12.04 12.51 4.76
CA ASP A 261 12.91 13.69 4.77
C ASP A 261 12.47 14.74 3.73
N ARG A 262 11.96 14.29 2.57
CA ARG A 262 11.46 15.17 1.51
C ARG A 262 10.39 16.16 2.00
N VAL A 263 9.43 15.69 2.81
CA VAL A 263 8.36 16.56 3.31
C VAL A 263 8.90 17.57 4.32
N PHE A 264 9.79 17.14 5.22
CA PHE A 264 10.45 18.04 6.18
C PHE A 264 11.35 19.06 5.49
N PHE A 265 12.13 18.65 4.48
CA PHE A 265 12.99 19.53 3.70
C PHE A 265 12.18 20.61 2.98
N MET A 266 11.07 20.25 2.34
CA MET A 266 10.19 21.20 1.64
C MET A 266 9.59 22.23 2.61
N THR A 267 9.14 21.79 3.78
CA THR A 267 8.50 22.67 4.79
C THR A 267 9.50 23.57 5.51
N PHE A 268 10.61 23.01 6.01
CA PHE A 268 11.52 23.71 6.93
C PHE A 268 12.74 24.33 6.25
N ASN A 269 13.35 23.67 5.26
CA ASN A 269 14.55 24.22 4.59
C ASN A 269 14.19 25.14 3.43
N MET A 270 13.16 24.80 2.65
CA MET A 270 12.75 25.62 1.51
C MET A 270 11.62 26.60 1.85
N GLY A 271 11.02 26.52 3.04
CA GLY A 271 9.93 27.40 3.47
C GLY A 271 8.73 27.36 2.51
N MET A 272 8.51 26.23 1.83
CA MET A 272 7.49 26.15 0.79
C MET A 272 6.10 26.23 1.39
N ASN A 273 5.24 26.98 0.71
CA ASN A 273 3.83 27.06 1.07
C ASN A 273 3.12 25.72 0.80
N GLU A 274 2.08 25.38 1.57
CA GLU A 274 1.41 24.07 1.52
C GLU A 274 0.95 23.68 0.12
N LYS A 275 0.46 24.66 -0.67
CA LYS A 275 0.07 24.47 -2.08
C LYS A 275 1.22 24.02 -2.98
N ALA A 276 2.44 24.52 -2.74
CA ALA A 276 3.61 24.17 -3.53
C ALA A 276 4.13 22.76 -3.18
N ILE A 277 4.02 22.35 -1.92
CA ILE A 277 4.32 20.99 -1.47
C ILE A 277 3.37 20.00 -2.14
N SER A 278 2.06 20.26 -2.06
CA SER A 278 1.04 19.43 -2.72
C SER A 278 1.22 19.36 -4.24
N ALA A 279 1.57 20.48 -4.89
CA ALA A 279 1.87 20.50 -6.32
C ALA A 279 3.11 19.64 -6.67
N THR A 280 4.14 19.68 -5.83
CA THR A 280 5.36 18.88 -6.04
C THR A 280 5.08 17.38 -5.87
N LEU A 281 4.34 17.01 -4.84
CA LEU A 281 3.89 15.63 -4.63
C LEU A 281 3.04 15.12 -5.79
N LEU A 282 2.16 15.96 -6.34
CA LEU A 282 1.35 15.62 -7.51
C LEU A 282 2.20 15.43 -8.77
N MET A 283 3.21 16.27 -8.99
CA MET A 283 4.17 16.09 -10.11
C MET A 283 4.93 14.76 -10.01
N ILE A 284 5.33 14.34 -8.81
CA ILE A 284 5.96 13.03 -8.58
C ILE A 284 5.01 11.90 -8.96
N THR A 285 3.73 11.98 -8.57
CA THR A 285 2.75 10.95 -8.94
C THR A 285 2.58 10.84 -10.45
N ILE A 286 2.50 11.99 -11.15
CA ILE A 286 2.42 12.02 -12.62
C ILE A 286 3.67 11.43 -13.25
N ALA A 287 4.85 11.75 -12.70
CA ALA A 287 6.11 11.19 -13.18
C ALA A 287 6.14 9.68 -13.02
N GLY A 288 5.81 9.15 -11.84
CA GLY A 288 5.71 7.71 -11.60
C GLY A 288 4.77 7.02 -12.59
N VAL A 289 3.63 7.65 -12.92
CA VAL A 289 2.71 7.18 -13.98
C VAL A 289 3.36 7.18 -15.36
N ALA A 290 4.10 8.24 -15.71
CA ALA A 290 4.79 8.36 -16.99
C ALA A 290 5.94 7.35 -17.14
N THR A 291 6.59 6.95 -16.04
CA THR A 291 7.70 5.99 -16.05
C THR A 291 7.24 4.54 -16.29
N VAL A 292 5.96 4.22 -16.02
CA VAL A 292 5.38 2.85 -16.17
C VAL A 292 5.54 2.24 -17.57
N PRO A 293 5.12 2.89 -18.67
CA PRO A 293 5.28 2.31 -20.01
C PRO A 293 6.75 2.09 -20.37
N PHE A 294 7.65 2.95 -19.90
CA PHE A 294 9.09 2.83 -20.14
C PHE A 294 9.68 1.61 -19.42
N VAL A 295 9.40 1.46 -18.13
CA VAL A 295 9.86 0.31 -17.32
C VAL A 295 9.28 -1.00 -17.82
N SER A 296 8.01 -1.02 -18.23
CA SER A 296 7.37 -2.22 -18.82
C SER A 296 8.05 -2.65 -20.12
N LYS A 297 8.41 -1.69 -20.99
CA LYS A 297 9.11 -1.96 -22.25
C LYS A 297 10.56 -2.42 -22.02
N LEU A 298 11.25 -1.88 -21.02
CA LEU A 298 12.59 -2.33 -20.65
C LEU A 298 12.56 -3.73 -20.00
N GLY A 299 11.60 -3.98 -19.10
CA GLY A 299 11.46 -5.25 -18.38
C GLY A 299 11.09 -6.44 -19.26
N THR A 300 10.61 -6.20 -20.48
CA THR A 300 10.35 -7.24 -21.49
C THR A 300 11.53 -7.46 -22.43
N ARG A 301 12.48 -6.52 -22.52
CA ARG A 301 13.67 -6.60 -23.38
C ARG A 301 14.93 -7.07 -22.67
N PHE A 302 15.07 -6.77 -21.38
CA PHE A 302 16.26 -7.06 -20.59
C PHE A 302 15.99 -8.08 -19.47
N ASN A 303 17.04 -8.81 -19.08
CA ASN A 303 16.99 -9.66 -17.89
C ASN A 303 16.70 -8.82 -16.64
N LYS A 304 15.62 -9.10 -15.93
CA LYS A 304 15.17 -8.28 -14.78
C LYS A 304 16.21 -8.15 -13.67
N LYS A 305 17.02 -9.17 -13.45
CA LYS A 305 18.08 -9.13 -12.44
C LYS A 305 19.13 -8.07 -12.77
N ASP A 306 19.51 -7.98 -14.04
CA ASP A 306 20.51 -7.01 -14.49
C ASP A 306 19.89 -5.63 -14.66
N LEU A 307 18.64 -5.56 -15.12
CA LEU A 307 17.87 -4.31 -15.13
C LEU A 307 17.75 -3.71 -13.72
N PHE A 308 17.38 -4.51 -12.71
CA PHE A 308 17.27 -4.05 -11.32
C PHE A 308 18.61 -3.56 -10.78
N LYS A 309 19.70 -4.32 -11.00
CA LYS A 309 21.05 -3.90 -10.58
C LYS A 309 21.48 -2.59 -11.23
N ASN A 310 21.27 -2.45 -12.54
CA ASN A 310 21.68 -1.27 -13.29
C ASN A 310 20.87 -0.04 -12.90
N VAL A 311 19.54 -0.17 -12.78
CA VAL A 311 18.67 0.94 -12.35
C VAL A 311 19.04 1.40 -10.95
N MET A 312 19.23 0.47 -10.00
CA MET A 312 19.63 0.82 -8.62
C MET A 312 21.01 1.49 -8.57
N ALA A 313 21.96 1.02 -9.38
CA ALA A 313 23.29 1.63 -9.47
C ALA A 313 23.22 3.06 -10.05
N VAL A 314 22.45 3.26 -11.12
CA VAL A 314 22.24 4.58 -11.73
C VAL A 314 21.55 5.53 -10.75
N CYS A 315 20.49 5.10 -10.06
CA CYS A 315 19.84 5.90 -9.03
C CYS A 315 20.80 6.28 -7.90
N GLY A 316 21.63 5.35 -7.43
CA GLY A 316 22.64 5.61 -6.40
C GLY A 316 23.68 6.65 -6.83
N VAL A 317 24.18 6.57 -8.06
CA VAL A 317 25.13 7.55 -8.63
C VAL A 317 24.49 8.93 -8.77
N LEU A 318 23.25 8.99 -9.27
CA LEU A 318 22.51 10.24 -9.43
C LEU A 318 22.24 10.94 -8.09
N LEU A 319 21.90 10.18 -7.04
CA LEU A 319 21.71 10.73 -5.69
C LEU A 319 23.02 11.25 -5.08
N MET A 320 24.13 10.54 -5.29
CA MET A 320 25.45 11.04 -4.88
C MET A 320 25.81 12.33 -5.63
N ALA A 321 25.55 12.39 -6.94
CA ALA A 321 25.76 13.60 -7.73
C ALA A 321 24.88 14.77 -7.25
N ALA A 322 23.61 14.50 -6.91
CA ALA A 322 22.68 15.49 -6.37
C ALA A 322 23.15 16.06 -5.02
N LYS A 323 23.81 15.25 -4.17
CA LYS A 323 24.43 15.74 -2.93
C LYS A 323 25.54 16.77 -3.21
N PHE A 324 26.35 16.56 -4.24
CA PHE A 324 27.44 17.48 -4.59
C PHE A 324 26.95 18.73 -5.32
N ALA A 325 25.85 18.64 -6.06
CA ALA A 325 25.27 19.79 -6.78
C ALA A 325 24.58 20.80 -5.86
N GLY A 326 24.19 20.39 -4.64
CA GLY A 326 23.39 21.21 -3.74
C GLY A 326 21.94 21.38 -4.24
N VAL A 327 20.95 21.27 -3.35
CA VAL A 327 19.55 21.51 -3.69
C VAL A 327 19.18 22.92 -3.23
N GLU A 328 19.68 23.93 -3.96
CA GLU A 328 19.44 25.34 -3.62
C GLU A 328 18.22 25.93 -4.36
N ASN A 329 17.80 25.30 -5.46
CA ASN A 329 16.77 25.83 -6.35
C ASN A 329 15.58 24.87 -6.53
N TYR A 330 14.36 25.43 -6.56
CA TYR A 330 13.09 24.71 -6.80
C TYR A 330 13.09 23.75 -8.02
N PRO A 331 13.62 24.10 -9.20
CA PRO A 331 13.70 23.17 -10.33
C PRO A 331 14.68 22.00 -10.13
N VAL A 332 15.75 22.18 -9.35
CA VAL A 332 16.71 21.10 -9.02
C VAL A 332 16.07 20.10 -8.04
N MET A 333 15.24 20.59 -7.12
CA MET A 333 14.43 19.73 -6.24
C MET A 333 13.39 18.94 -7.03
N ILE A 334 12.70 19.56 -7.99
CA ILE A 334 11.76 18.83 -8.84
C ILE A 334 12.51 17.77 -9.65
N ALA A 335 13.66 18.10 -10.24
CA ALA A 335 14.46 17.13 -10.98
C ALA A 335 14.92 15.94 -10.11
N SER A 336 15.37 16.18 -8.86
CA SER A 336 15.76 15.10 -7.95
C SER A 336 14.56 14.24 -7.50
N CYS A 337 13.40 14.87 -7.29
CA CYS A 337 12.15 14.18 -6.99
C CYS A 337 11.63 13.34 -8.17
N LEU A 338 11.76 13.85 -9.40
CA LEU A 338 11.38 13.16 -10.64
C LEU A 338 12.31 11.98 -10.94
N LEU A 339 13.60 12.09 -10.64
CA LEU A 339 14.57 11.00 -10.78
C LEU A 339 14.31 9.84 -9.82
N TYR A 340 13.63 10.11 -8.70
CA TYR A 340 13.28 9.11 -7.70
C TYR A 340 11.87 8.51 -7.88
N ALA A 341 11.04 9.11 -8.75
CA ALA A 341 9.65 8.73 -8.98
C ALA A 341 9.49 7.48 -9.88
#